data_AF-A0A5C3P4Q3-F1
#
_entry.id   AF-A0A5C3P4Q3-F1
#
_cell.length_a   1.000
_cell.length_b   1.000
_cell.length_c   1.000
_cell.angle_alpha   90.00
_cell.angle_beta   90.00
_cell.angle_gamma   90.00
#
_symmetry.space_group_name_H-M   'P 1'
#
loop_
_entity.id
_entity.type
_entity.pdbx_description
1 polymer ?
#
loop_
_entity_poly.entity_id
_entity_poly.type
_entity_poly.pdbx_seq_one_letter_code
_entity_poly.pdbx_strand_id
1 'polypeptide(L)'
;MVDPTSMYPLGFIANHCLPDGNNFAEVIPRSAVSVTYYYIDFGIFSMASDDARSLVTGMSGLDRDVPELSDDVPYDPFKVDIFILEDFFRETFTDKSSNVGMLTPLIQMGGRARPKLSLIFALYVGTRGLYIESGDYGVAMKHW
;
A
#
# COMPACT_ATOMS: atom_id res chain seq x y z
N MET A 1 3.69 5.60 -3.17
CA MET A 1 4.62 6.76 -3.14
C MET A 1 3.95 7.94 -2.46
N VAL A 2 4.73 8.83 -1.85
CA VAL A 2 4.21 10.04 -1.18
C VAL A 2 4.44 11.26 -2.07
N ASP A 3 3.48 12.18 -2.11
CA ASP A 3 3.70 13.54 -2.59
C ASP A 3 4.48 14.32 -1.53
N PRO A 4 5.75 14.67 -1.79
CA PRO A 4 6.57 15.31 -0.79
C PRO A 4 6.37 16.84 -0.74
N THR A 5 5.53 17.44 -1.59
CA THR A 5 5.44 18.90 -1.74
C THR A 5 5.24 19.62 -0.40
N SER A 6 4.30 19.17 0.43
CA SER A 6 4.06 19.76 1.77
C SER A 6 5.20 19.54 2.77
N MET A 7 6.06 18.55 2.54
CA MET A 7 7.21 18.24 3.41
C MET A 7 8.42 19.14 3.11
N TYR A 8 8.49 19.76 1.93
CA TYR A 8 9.60 20.59 1.48
C TYR A 8 9.07 21.98 1.07
N PRO A 9 8.83 22.89 2.02
CA PRO A 9 8.19 24.17 1.75
C PRO A 9 9.00 25.08 0.82
N LEU A 10 10.32 24.91 0.77
CA LEU A 10 11.23 25.65 -0.12
C LEU A 10 11.57 24.88 -1.41
N GLY A 11 10.91 23.74 -1.64
CA GLY A 11 11.21 22.83 -2.72
C GLY A 11 12.44 21.94 -2.43
N PHE A 12 12.63 20.95 -3.30
CA PHE A 12 13.77 20.04 -3.22
C PHE A 12 14.11 19.49 -4.61
N ILE A 13 15.36 19.05 -4.76
CA ILE A 13 15.85 18.21 -5.86
C ILE A 13 16.37 16.88 -5.29
N ALA A 14 17.00 16.06 -6.14
CA ALA A 14 17.58 14.78 -5.72
C ALA A 14 18.44 14.91 -4.45
N ASN A 15 18.46 13.85 -3.64
CA ASN A 15 19.19 13.78 -2.37
C ASN A 15 18.78 14.81 -1.31
N HIS A 16 17.54 15.31 -1.37
CA HIS A 16 17.00 16.27 -0.39
C HIS A 16 17.75 17.61 -0.37
N CYS A 17 18.31 18.03 -1.50
CA CYS A 17 18.92 19.36 -1.63
C CYS A 17 17.87 20.41 -2.03
N LEU A 18 18.12 21.67 -1.69
CA LEU A 18 17.40 22.81 -2.27
C LEU A 18 17.64 22.88 -3.79
N PRO A 19 16.81 23.64 -4.54
CA PRO A 19 16.99 23.82 -5.99
C PRO A 19 18.36 24.39 -6.41
N ASP A 20 19.12 24.98 -5.48
CA ASP A 20 20.49 25.43 -5.70
C ASP A 20 21.53 24.30 -5.78
N GLY A 21 21.15 23.07 -5.37
CA GLY A 21 21.98 21.88 -5.36
C GLY A 21 23.11 21.86 -4.34
N ASN A 22 23.32 22.94 -3.59
CA ASN A 22 24.43 23.08 -2.65
C ASN A 22 24.00 22.94 -1.19
N ASN A 23 22.75 23.27 -0.89
CA ASN A 23 22.24 23.26 0.47
C ASN A 23 21.22 22.14 0.66
N PHE A 24 21.17 21.54 1.85
CA PHE A 24 20.11 20.61 2.19
C PHE A 24 18.78 21.34 2.40
N ALA A 25 17.70 20.77 1.89
CA ALA A 25 16.36 21.28 2.10
C ALA A 25 15.89 20.95 3.52
N GLU A 26 15.16 21.89 4.13
CA GLU A 26 14.44 21.62 5.37
C GLU A 26 13.36 20.57 5.10
N VAL A 27 13.27 19.57 5.99
CA VAL A 27 12.31 18.46 5.87
C VAL A 27 11.34 18.52 7.03
N ILE A 28 10.06 18.76 6.73
CA ILE A 28 9.00 18.65 7.72
C ILE A 28 8.56 17.18 7.82
N PRO A 29 8.49 16.59 9.02
CA PRO A 29 8.05 15.21 9.19
C PRO A 29 6.65 14.96 8.61
N ARG A 30 6.45 13.79 8.01
CA ARG A 30 5.15 13.36 7.44
C ARG A 30 3.99 13.43 8.44
N SER A 31 4.27 13.25 9.72
CA SER A 31 3.27 13.31 10.79
C SER A 31 2.80 14.72 11.12
N ALA A 32 3.52 15.76 10.66
CA ALA A 32 3.25 17.16 10.98
C ALA A 32 2.57 17.92 9.83
N VAL A 33 2.43 17.31 8.65
CA VAL A 33 1.82 17.94 7.46
C VAL A 33 0.83 17.00 6.78
N SER A 34 -0.13 17.58 6.06
CA SER A 34 -0.99 16.80 5.17
C SER A 34 -0.20 16.34 3.95
N VAL A 35 -0.22 15.05 3.67
CA VAL A 35 0.48 14.42 2.54
C VAL A 35 -0.49 13.58 1.72
N THR A 36 -0.30 13.59 0.40
CA THR A 36 -1.04 12.74 -0.52
C THR A 36 -0.25 11.47 -0.79
N TYR A 37 -0.92 10.31 -0.74
CA TYR A 37 -0.32 9.03 -1.11
C TYR A 37 -0.89 8.54 -2.44
N TYR A 38 0.00 8.07 -3.32
CA TYR A 38 -0.35 7.49 -4.60
C TYR A 38 0.03 6.01 -4.62
N TYR A 39 -0.87 5.17 -5.14
CA TYR A 39 -0.49 3.85 -5.63
C TYR A 39 0.29 4.02 -6.93
N ILE A 40 1.45 3.40 -7.02
CA ILE A 40 2.36 3.50 -8.16
C ILE A 40 2.94 2.12 -8.48
N ASP A 41 3.85 2.09 -9.45
CA ASP A 41 4.59 0.89 -9.84
C ASP A 41 3.69 -0.25 -10.34
N PHE A 42 2.86 0.09 -11.33
CA PHE A 42 1.95 -0.84 -11.99
C PHE A 42 2.64 -1.73 -13.04
N GLY A 43 3.98 -1.82 -13.04
CA GLY A 43 4.75 -2.57 -14.05
C GLY A 43 4.45 -4.07 -14.09
N ILE A 44 3.92 -4.62 -12.98
CA ILE A 44 3.51 -6.03 -12.83
C ILE A 44 2.01 -6.18 -12.56
N PHE A 45 1.23 -5.12 -12.78
CA PHE A 45 -0.20 -5.13 -12.54
C PHE A 45 -0.92 -5.97 -13.61
N SER A 46 -1.90 -6.77 -13.19
CA SER A 46 -2.78 -7.53 -14.09
C SER A 46 -4.20 -6.99 -14.00
N MET A 47 -4.77 -6.58 -15.14
CA MET A 47 -6.15 -6.11 -15.19
C MET A 47 -7.10 -7.31 -15.33
N ALA A 48 -7.98 -7.48 -14.35
CA ALA A 48 -9.07 -8.43 -14.44
C ALA A 48 -10.18 -7.87 -15.35
N SER A 49 -10.73 -8.69 -16.25
CA SER A 49 -11.94 -8.36 -17.01
C SER A 49 -13.18 -8.58 -16.14
N ASP A 50 -14.22 -7.76 -16.32
CA ASP A 50 -15.44 -7.75 -15.49
C ASP A 50 -16.14 -9.12 -15.34
N ASP A 51 -15.99 -10.02 -16.31
CA ASP A 51 -16.71 -11.31 -16.34
C ASP A 51 -15.92 -12.52 -15.76
N ALA A 52 -14.64 -12.39 -15.41
CA ALA A 52 -13.88 -13.52 -14.87
C ALA A 52 -12.74 -13.09 -13.95
N ARG A 53 -12.57 -13.83 -12.84
CA ARG A 53 -11.31 -13.84 -12.09
C ARG A 53 -10.24 -14.50 -12.96
N SER A 54 -9.63 -13.72 -13.84
CA SER A 54 -8.53 -14.18 -14.68
C SER A 54 -7.36 -14.60 -13.80
N LEU A 55 -6.98 -15.87 -13.90
CA LEU A 55 -5.73 -16.35 -13.33
C LEU A 55 -4.56 -15.82 -14.16
N VAL A 56 -3.42 -15.64 -13.50
CA VAL A 56 -2.21 -15.11 -14.13
C VAL A 56 -1.03 -16.07 -13.89
N THR A 57 0.00 -15.95 -14.71
CA THR A 57 1.31 -16.60 -14.49
C THR A 57 2.39 -15.53 -14.43
N GLY A 58 3.53 -15.88 -13.85
CA GLY A 58 4.70 -15.03 -13.72
C GLY A 58 5.36 -15.13 -12.35
N MET A 59 6.68 -14.99 -12.34
CA MET A 59 7.53 -14.93 -11.14
C MET A 59 7.97 -13.50 -10.75
N SER A 60 7.37 -12.48 -11.37
CA SER A 60 7.76 -11.07 -11.15
C SER A 60 7.19 -10.55 -9.82
N GLY A 61 8.08 -10.05 -8.97
CA GLY A 61 7.73 -9.54 -7.65
C GLY A 61 8.99 -9.26 -6.83
N LEU A 62 8.90 -8.31 -5.89
CA LEU A 62 9.96 -8.07 -4.91
C LEU A 62 9.93 -9.12 -3.80
N ASP A 63 8.74 -9.48 -3.35
CA ASP A 63 8.50 -10.54 -2.39
C ASP A 63 8.70 -11.91 -3.07
N ARG A 64 9.59 -12.73 -2.50
CA ARG A 64 9.96 -14.05 -3.01
C ARG A 64 9.37 -15.19 -2.19
N ASP A 65 8.69 -14.89 -1.10
CA ASP A 65 8.10 -15.88 -0.20
C ASP A 65 6.66 -16.22 -0.59
N VAL A 66 6.10 -15.53 -1.60
CA VAL A 66 4.80 -15.85 -2.20
C VAL A 66 4.83 -17.25 -2.83
N PRO A 67 4.12 -18.24 -2.25
CA PRO A 67 4.25 -19.63 -2.67
C PRO A 67 3.51 -19.94 -3.98
N GLU A 68 2.55 -19.10 -4.40
CA GLU A 68 1.77 -19.31 -5.61
C GLU A 68 2.43 -18.77 -6.89
N LEU A 69 3.48 -17.94 -6.79
CA LEU A 69 4.15 -17.41 -7.98
C LEU A 69 4.72 -18.56 -8.82
N SER A 70 4.38 -18.57 -10.11
CA SER A 70 4.82 -19.58 -11.05
C SER A 70 4.72 -19.07 -12.48
N ASP A 71 5.74 -19.35 -13.30
CA ASP A 71 5.68 -19.07 -14.74
C ASP A 71 4.78 -20.09 -15.49
N ASP A 72 4.54 -21.27 -14.90
CA ASP A 72 3.85 -22.39 -15.54
C ASP A 72 2.45 -22.67 -14.97
N VAL A 73 2.23 -22.39 -13.68
CA VAL A 73 0.98 -22.72 -12.98
C VAL A 73 0.17 -21.44 -12.74
N PRO A 74 -1.03 -21.30 -13.32
CA PRO A 74 -1.85 -20.12 -13.11
C PRO A 74 -2.32 -19.97 -11.66
N TYR A 75 -2.27 -18.75 -11.13
CA TYR A 75 -2.68 -18.42 -9.77
C TYR A 75 -3.64 -17.21 -9.72
N ASP A 76 -4.29 -17.04 -8.56
CA ASP A 76 -5.22 -15.94 -8.31
C ASP A 76 -4.42 -14.70 -7.87
N PRO A 77 -4.33 -13.64 -8.68
CA PRO A 77 -3.50 -12.46 -8.37
C PRO A 77 -3.99 -11.75 -7.09
N PHE A 78 -5.30 -11.80 -6.79
CA PHE A 78 -5.83 -11.17 -5.58
C PHE A 78 -5.37 -11.88 -4.30
N LYS A 79 -5.09 -13.18 -4.36
CA LYS A 79 -4.55 -13.91 -3.21
C LYS A 79 -3.10 -13.54 -2.97
N VAL A 80 -2.33 -13.36 -4.05
CA VAL A 80 -0.95 -12.89 -3.98
C VAL A 80 -0.90 -11.50 -3.34
N ASP A 81 -1.77 -10.57 -3.74
CA ASP A 81 -1.83 -9.24 -3.12
C ASP A 81 -2.16 -9.30 -1.61
N ILE A 82 -3.08 -10.18 -1.20
CA ILE A 82 -3.40 -10.38 0.22
C ILE A 82 -2.20 -10.94 0.97
N PHE A 83 -1.53 -11.96 0.42
CA PHE A 83 -0.34 -12.55 1.02
C PHE A 83 0.74 -11.49 1.24
N ILE A 84 1.10 -10.72 0.19
CA ILE A 84 2.14 -9.69 0.26
C ILE A 84 1.80 -8.63 1.33
N LEU A 85 0.53 -8.23 1.44
CA LEU A 85 0.10 -7.30 2.48
C LEU A 85 0.24 -7.90 3.88
N GLU A 86 -0.21 -9.14 4.09
CA GLU A 86 -0.08 -9.84 5.37
C GLU A 86 1.38 -10.00 5.77
N ASP A 87 2.22 -10.40 4.82
CA ASP A 87 3.65 -10.58 4.97
C ASP A 87 4.33 -9.27 5.39
N PHE A 88 4.08 -8.21 4.62
CA PHE A 88 4.58 -6.88 4.91
C PHE A 88 4.21 -6.39 6.32
N PHE A 89 2.95 -6.57 6.75
CA PHE A 89 2.54 -6.14 8.09
C PHE A 89 3.22 -6.96 9.20
N ARG A 90 3.37 -8.28 8.98
CA ARG A 90 4.05 -9.16 9.93
C ARG A 90 5.51 -8.76 10.10
N GLU A 91 6.27 -8.66 9.01
CA GLU A 91 7.71 -8.36 9.05
C GLU A 91 8.04 -6.93 9.48
N THR A 92 7.17 -5.98 9.13
CA THR A 92 7.40 -4.56 9.42
C THR A 92 7.05 -4.23 10.87
N PHE A 93 5.95 -4.79 11.38
CA PHE A 93 5.41 -4.38 12.67
C PHE A 93 5.49 -5.50 13.72
N THR A 94 4.89 -6.66 13.45
CA THR A 94 4.68 -7.68 14.49
C THR A 94 5.98 -8.36 14.92
N ASP A 95 6.90 -8.63 13.99
CA ASP A 95 8.17 -9.26 14.33
C ASP A 95 9.13 -8.30 15.06
N LYS A 96 8.94 -6.99 14.87
CA LYS A 96 9.84 -5.94 15.39
C LYS A 96 9.29 -5.24 16.63
N SER A 97 7.98 -5.31 16.87
CA SER A 97 7.30 -4.52 17.90
C SER A 97 6.32 -5.38 18.68
N SER A 98 6.43 -5.40 20.00
CA SER A 98 5.56 -6.19 20.88
C SER A 98 4.21 -5.52 21.18
N ASN A 99 4.04 -4.24 20.83
CA ASN A 99 2.87 -3.40 21.16
C ASN A 99 1.91 -3.16 19.99
N VAL A 100 1.99 -3.97 18.92
CA VAL A 100 1.14 -3.82 17.71
C VAL A 100 -0.01 -4.82 17.65
N GLY A 101 -0.44 -5.36 18.79
CA GLY A 101 -1.53 -6.35 18.88
C GLY A 101 -2.85 -5.92 18.22
N MET A 102 -3.07 -4.60 18.04
CA MET A 102 -4.20 -4.06 17.28
C MET A 102 -4.20 -4.44 15.78
N LEU A 103 -3.04 -4.77 15.21
CA LEU A 103 -2.90 -5.18 13.80
C LEU A 103 -3.13 -6.67 13.59
N THR A 104 -3.19 -7.47 14.67
CA THR A 104 -3.41 -8.92 14.63
C THR A 104 -4.61 -9.33 13.76
N PRO A 105 -5.77 -8.66 13.81
CA PRO A 105 -6.91 -9.01 12.96
C PRO A 105 -6.63 -8.81 11.46
N LEU A 106 -5.69 -7.94 11.08
CA LEU A 106 -5.28 -7.72 9.69
C LEU A 106 -4.27 -8.76 9.20
N ILE A 107 -3.52 -9.40 10.10
CA ILE A 107 -2.49 -10.40 9.76
C ILE A 107 -3.09 -11.82 9.75
N GLN A 108 -4.17 -12.05 10.49
CA GLN A 108 -4.83 -13.36 10.60
C GLN A 108 -5.94 -13.60 9.56
N MET A 109 -6.11 -12.73 8.56
CA MET A 109 -7.20 -12.85 7.57
C MET A 109 -6.99 -14.00 6.57
N GLY A 110 -5.75 -14.47 6.39
CA GLY A 110 -5.37 -15.56 5.49
C GLY A 110 -5.93 -16.94 5.87
N GLY A 111 -6.56 -17.10 7.04
CA GLY A 111 -7.05 -18.41 7.52
C GLY A 111 -8.56 -18.67 7.40
N ARG A 112 -9.43 -17.64 7.42
CA ARG A 112 -10.89 -17.85 7.46
C ARG A 112 -11.65 -16.62 6.98
N ALA A 113 -12.45 -16.82 5.92
CA ALA A 113 -13.47 -15.92 5.39
C ALA A 113 -12.98 -14.51 4.98
N ARG A 114 -12.96 -14.32 3.66
CA ARG A 114 -12.54 -13.12 2.92
C ARG A 114 -13.30 -11.86 3.35
N PRO A 115 -12.68 -10.88 4.03
CA PRO A 115 -13.22 -9.55 4.08
C PRO A 115 -12.92 -8.83 2.76
N LYS A 116 -13.86 -8.00 2.28
CA LYS A 116 -13.60 -7.09 1.15
C LYS A 116 -12.45 -6.16 1.53
N LEU A 117 -11.58 -5.76 0.57
CA LEU A 117 -10.52 -4.76 0.79
C LEU A 117 -11.02 -3.50 1.50
N SER A 118 -12.29 -3.13 1.30
CA SER A 118 -12.96 -2.04 2.00
C SER A 118 -12.94 -2.17 3.53
N LEU A 119 -12.91 -3.39 4.08
CA LEU A 119 -12.89 -3.65 5.52
C LEU A 119 -11.48 -3.52 6.12
N ILE A 120 -10.44 -3.86 5.35
CA ILE A 120 -9.03 -3.68 5.73
C ILE A 120 -8.74 -2.18 5.87
N PHE A 121 -9.23 -1.37 4.93
CA PHE A 121 -9.14 0.08 5.00
C PHE A 121 -10.03 0.69 6.08
N ALA A 122 -11.25 0.17 6.30
CA ALA A 122 -12.15 0.68 7.35
C ALA A 122 -11.59 0.50 8.77
N LEU A 123 -10.86 -0.58 9.06
CA LEU A 123 -10.18 -0.78 10.34
C LEU A 123 -9.00 0.19 10.53
N TYR A 124 -8.31 0.55 9.45
CA TYR A 124 -7.22 1.54 9.47
C TYR A 124 -7.74 2.99 9.61
N VAL A 125 -8.89 3.29 9.00
CA VAL A 125 -9.50 4.63 8.93
C VAL A 125 -10.43 4.93 10.12
N GLY A 126 -10.97 3.90 10.78
CA GLY A 126 -11.92 4.01 11.90
C GLY A 126 -11.42 4.75 13.15
N THR A 127 -10.15 5.17 13.19
CA THR A 127 -9.61 6.02 14.26
C THR A 127 -9.51 7.51 13.88
N ARG A 128 -9.78 7.90 12.62
CA ARG A 128 -9.61 9.29 12.13
C ARG A 128 -10.66 9.82 11.15
N GLY A 129 -11.83 9.20 11.03
CA GLY A 129 -12.98 9.83 10.38
C GLY A 129 -12.87 10.09 8.87
N LEU A 130 -12.05 9.38 8.11
CA LEU A 130 -12.13 9.44 6.64
C LEU A 130 -13.21 8.49 6.10
N TYR A 131 -13.78 8.79 4.93
CA TYR A 131 -14.58 7.83 4.16
C TYR A 131 -14.19 7.89 2.68
N ILE A 132 -14.51 6.83 1.95
CA ILE A 132 -14.18 6.66 0.53
C ILE A 132 -15.43 6.91 -0.31
N GLU A 133 -15.35 7.84 -1.28
CA GLU A 133 -16.29 7.92 -2.39
C GLU A 133 -15.68 7.20 -3.61
N SER A 134 -16.42 6.26 -4.19
CA SER A 134 -16.09 5.66 -5.48
C SER A 134 -16.83 6.40 -6.59
N GLY A 135 -16.09 7.01 -7.51
CA GLY A 135 -16.61 7.52 -8.79
C GLY A 135 -16.02 6.75 -9.96
N ASP A 136 -16.64 6.89 -11.14
CA ASP A 136 -16.38 6.09 -12.36
C ASP A 136 -14.93 6.10 -12.89
N TYR A 137 -14.03 6.91 -12.30
CA TYR A 137 -12.64 7.04 -12.75
C TYR A 137 -11.58 7.00 -11.63
N GLY A 138 -11.94 6.60 -10.41
CA GLY A 138 -10.95 6.39 -9.35
C GLY A 138 -11.46 6.52 -7.91
N VAL A 139 -10.62 6.06 -6.98
CA VAL A 139 -10.83 6.09 -5.53
C VAL A 139 -10.12 7.30 -4.95
N ALA A 140 -10.87 8.25 -4.39
CA ALA A 140 -10.31 9.43 -3.70
C ALA A 140 -10.50 9.30 -2.19
N MET A 141 -9.42 9.50 -1.42
CA MET A 141 -9.50 9.64 0.05
C MET A 141 -9.68 11.12 0.40
N LYS A 142 -10.78 11.46 1.09
CA LYS A 142 -11.06 12.81 1.59
C LYS A 142 -11.13 12.81 3.12
N HIS A 143 -10.57 13.85 3.73
CA HIS A 143 -10.85 14.22 5.13
C HIS A 143 -12.19 14.98 5.18
N TRP A 144 -12.81 15.09 6.36
CA TRP A 144 -13.85 16.08 6.61
C TRP A 144 -13.37 17.49 6.27
#